data_AF-A0ABD5T671-F1
#
_entry.id   AF-A0ABD5T671-F1
#
_cell.length_a   1.000
_cell.length_b   1.000
_cell.length_c   1.000
_cell.angle_alpha   90.00
_cell.angle_beta   90.00
_cell.angle_gamma   90.00
#
_symmetry.space_group_name_H-M   'P 1'
#
loop_
_entity.id
_entity.type
_entity.pdbx_description
1 polymer ?
#
loop_
_entity_poly.entity_id
_entity_poly.type
_entity_poly.pdbx_seq_one_letter_code
_entity_poly.pdbx_strand_id
1 'polypeptide(L)'
;MSVPLQGVPVGPELFVLLVVPALLALVAVVVSALIYRDAKRRNSGHAIAWTLCAFFGGLIVWILYFVVRDEVGQSSSATGSGL
;
A
#
# COMPACT_ATOMS: atom_id res chain seq x y z
N MET A 1 36.01 3.05 -6.93
CA MET A 1 34.92 2.21 -6.38
C MET A 1 33.94 3.14 -5.68
N SER A 2 32.85 3.54 -6.33
CA SER A 2 31.80 4.36 -5.70
C SER A 2 30.92 3.46 -4.85
N VAL A 3 31.00 3.59 -3.53
CA VAL A 3 30.06 2.94 -2.61
C VAL A 3 28.71 3.64 -2.75
N PRO A 4 27.59 2.94 -2.97
CA PRO A 4 26.29 3.59 -2.97
C PRO A 4 26.07 4.22 -1.58
N LEU A 5 25.71 5.51 -1.55
CA LEU A 5 25.44 6.28 -0.32
C LEU A 5 24.19 5.78 0.44
N GLN A 6 23.47 4.81 -0.13
CA GLN A 6 22.33 4.14 0.48
C GLN A 6 22.77 2.74 0.92
N GLY A 7 23.35 2.66 2.11
CA GLY A 7 23.64 1.37 2.73
C GLY A 7 22.36 0.55 2.90
N VAL A 8 22.51 -0.78 2.98
CA VAL A 8 21.40 -1.67 3.34
C VAL A 8 20.82 -1.17 4.67
N PRO A 9 19.50 -0.94 4.78
CA PRO A 9 18.91 -0.55 6.06
C PRO A 9 19.11 -1.71 7.04
N VAL A 10 19.83 -1.49 8.14
CA VAL A 10 20.04 -2.50 9.20
C VAL A 10 19.58 -1.96 10.57
N GLY A 11 19.13 -0.70 10.62
CA GLY A 11 18.78 0.02 11.84
C GLY A 11 17.27 0.21 12.03
N PRO A 12 16.86 1.30 12.71
CA PRO A 12 15.46 1.63 12.94
C PRO A 12 14.63 1.77 11.66
N GLU A 13 15.28 2.01 10.52
CA GLU A 13 14.60 2.06 9.22
C GLU A 13 13.96 0.71 8.88
N LEU A 14 14.60 -0.41 9.25
CA LEU A 14 14.05 -1.74 9.03
C LEU A 14 12.78 -1.97 9.86
N PHE A 15 12.77 -1.45 11.09
CA PHE A 15 11.57 -1.46 11.93
C PHE A 15 10.45 -0.67 11.25
N VAL A 16 10.72 0.53 10.74
CA VAL A 16 9.71 1.32 10.03
C VAL A 16 9.23 0.61 8.76
N LEU A 17 10.16 0.10 7.94
CA LEU A 17 9.88 -0.58 6.68
C LEU A 17 9.12 -1.90 6.85
N LEU A 18 9.16 -2.53 8.02
CA LEU A 18 8.51 -3.81 8.25
C LEU A 18 7.26 -3.66 9.13
N VAL A 19 7.35 -2.91 10.23
CA VAL A 19 6.28 -2.77 11.21
C VAL A 19 5.15 -1.89 10.69
N VAL A 20 5.45 -0.78 10.01
CA VAL A 20 4.40 0.10 9.47
C VAL A 20 3.55 -0.64 8.43
N PRO A 21 4.11 -1.28 7.38
CA PRO A 21 3.28 -2.02 6.43
C PRO A 21 2.62 -3.24 7.07
N ALA A 22 3.27 -3.92 8.02
CA ALA A 22 2.64 -5.03 8.75
C ALA A 22 1.41 -4.55 9.54
N LEU A 23 1.49 -3.39 10.19
CA LEU A 23 0.36 -2.80 10.93
C LEU A 23 -0.77 -2.40 9.98
N LEU A 24 -0.45 -1.77 8.84
CA LEU A 24 -1.44 -1.43 7.81
C LEU A 24 -2.12 -2.69 7.25
N ALA A 25 -1.34 -3.73 6.97
CA ALA A 25 -1.87 -5.02 6.53
C ALA A 25 -2.77 -5.64 7.60
N LEU A 26 -2.38 -5.59 8.88
CA LEU A 26 -3.20 -6.07 9.99
C LEU A 26 -4.54 -5.33 10.06
N VAL A 27 -4.53 -4.00 9.93
CA VAL A 27 -5.77 -3.20 9.90
C VAL A 27 -6.65 -3.64 8.73
N ALA A 28 -6.09 -3.81 7.53
CA ALA A 28 -6.84 -4.26 6.37
C ALA A 28 -7.46 -5.66 6.58
N VAL A 29 -6.74 -6.59 7.19
CA VAL A 29 -7.24 -7.93 7.54
C VAL A 29 -8.38 -7.84 8.55
N VAL A 30 -8.21 -7.06 9.62
CA VAL A 30 -9.24 -6.90 10.67
C VAL A 30 -10.51 -6.31 10.08
N VAL A 31 -10.41 -5.23 9.30
CA VAL A 31 -11.56 -4.60 8.65
C VAL A 31 -12.26 -5.58 7.69
N SER A 32 -11.50 -6.31 6.88
CA SER A 32 -12.05 -7.31 5.96
C SER A 32 -12.77 -8.44 6.70
N ALA A 33 -12.23 -8.88 7.84
CA ALA A 33 -12.87 -9.89 8.69
C ALA A 33 -14.16 -9.38 9.34
N LEU A 34 -14.21 -8.10 9.76
CA LEU A 34 -15.44 -7.48 10.28
C LEU A 34 -16.52 -7.41 9.19
N ILE A 35 -16.16 -6.99 7.98
CA ILE A 35 -17.07 -6.95 6.83
C ILE A 35 -17.58 -8.36 6.49
N TYR A 36 -16.70 -9.36 6.49
CA TYR A 36 -17.11 -10.75 6.28
C TYR A 36 -18.14 -11.20 7.32
N ARG A 37 -17.88 -10.92 8.60
CA ARG A 37 -18.77 -11.29 9.71
C ARG A 37 -20.11 -10.57 9.61
N ASP A 38 -20.12 -9.29 9.27
CA ASP A 38 -21.36 -8.52 9.05
C ASP A 38 -22.15 -9.08 7.85
N ALA A 39 -21.48 -9.32 6.71
CA ALA A 39 -22.11 -9.88 5.52
C ALA A 39 -22.70 -11.28 5.77
N LYS A 40 -22.00 -12.13 6.53
CA LYS A 40 -22.54 -13.43 6.98
C LYS A 40 -23.74 -13.29 7.91
N ARG A 41 -23.69 -12.36 8.89
CA ARG A 41 -24.82 -12.10 9.80
C ARG A 41 -26.07 -11.65 9.04
N ARG A 42 -25.90 -10.94 7.92
CA ARG A 42 -27.00 -10.50 7.03
C ARG A 42 -27.38 -11.52 5.96
N ASN A 43 -26.82 -12.73 6.00
CA ASN A 43 -27.07 -13.80 5.04
C ASN A 43 -26.80 -13.41 3.57
N SER A 44 -25.79 -12.57 3.33
CA SER A 44 -25.41 -12.12 1.99
C SER A 44 -24.71 -13.22 1.21
N GLY A 45 -25.26 -13.58 0.04
CA GLY A 45 -24.63 -14.53 -0.89
C GLY A 45 -23.29 -14.05 -1.48
N HIS A 46 -22.95 -12.78 -1.28
CA HIS A 46 -21.73 -12.15 -1.82
C HIS A 46 -20.71 -11.78 -0.73
N ALA A 47 -20.80 -12.37 0.47
CA ALA A 47 -19.91 -12.06 1.59
C ALA A 47 -18.42 -12.11 1.20
N ILE A 48 -18.01 -13.08 0.39
CA ILE A 48 -16.63 -13.23 -0.09
C ILE A 48 -16.22 -12.06 -1.00
N ALA A 49 -17.10 -11.63 -1.91
CA ALA A 49 -16.83 -10.51 -2.80
C ALA A 49 -16.60 -9.22 -2.00
N TRP A 50 -17.44 -8.94 -0.99
CA TRP A 50 -17.26 -7.79 -0.11
C TRP A 50 -15.93 -7.81 0.64
N THR A 51 -15.54 -8.98 1.17
CA THR A 51 -14.26 -9.15 1.87
C THR A 51 -13.06 -8.95 0.95
N LEU A 52 -13.10 -9.49 -0.27
CA LEU A 52 -12.03 -9.33 -1.25
C LEU A 52 -11.90 -7.86 -1.67
N CYS A 53 -13.01 -7.17 -1.95
CA CYS A 53 -13.00 -5.76 -2.28
C CYS A 53 -12.42 -4.91 -1.13
N ALA A 54 -12.79 -5.21 0.12
CA ALA A 54 -12.28 -4.50 1.29
C ALA A 54 -10.76 -4.69 1.48
N PHE A 55 -10.26 -5.91 1.25
CA PHE A 55 -8.85 -6.23 1.41
C PHE A 55 -8.00 -5.65 0.27
N PHE A 56 -8.39 -5.93 -0.98
CA PHE A 56 -7.62 -5.54 -2.16
C PHE A 56 -7.81 -4.07 -2.54
N GLY A 57 -8.91 -3.43 -2.14
CA GLY A 57 -9.16 -2.02 -2.45
C GLY A 57 -8.03 -1.11 -1.95
N GLY A 58 -7.55 -1.34 -0.72
CA GLY A 58 -6.41 -0.61 -0.19
C GLY A 58 -5.10 -0.88 -0.95
N LEU A 59 -4.86 -2.14 -1.30
CA LEU A 59 -3.67 -2.54 -2.08
C LEU A 59 -3.66 -1.88 -3.47
N ILE A 60 -4.79 -1.87 -4.15
CA ILE A 60 -4.95 -1.28 -5.49
C ILE A 60 -4.60 0.21 -5.47
N VAL A 61 -5.06 0.95 -4.44
CA VAL A 61 -4.75 2.38 -4.30
C VAL A 61 -3.24 2.61 -4.20
N TRP A 62 -2.53 1.80 -3.42
CA TRP A 62 -1.06 1.90 -3.30
C TRP A 62 -0.35 1.57 -4.61
N ILE A 63 -0.78 0.51 -5.31
CA ILE A 63 -0.22 0.14 -6.61
C ILE A 63 -0.39 1.29 -7.60
N LEU A 64 -1.61 1.83 -7.72
CA LEU A 64 -1.91 2.95 -8.61
C LEU A 64 -1.11 4.19 -8.24
N TYR A 65 -0.99 4.49 -6.95
CA TYR A 65 -0.16 5.60 -6.48
C TYR A 65 1.28 5.45 -6.96
N PHE A 66 1.92 4.30 -6.76
CA PHE A 66 3.31 4.12 -7.20
C PHE A 66 3.48 4.18 -8.72
N VAL A 67 2.58 3.54 -9.48
CA VAL A 67 2.63 3.56 -10.94
C VAL A 67 2.47 4.98 -11.48
N VAL A 68 1.45 5.70 -11.03
CA VAL A 68 1.14 7.06 -11.54
C VAL A 68 2.10 8.11 -10.96
N ARG A 69 2.60 7.93 -9.74
CA ARG A 69 3.54 8.87 -9.11
C ARG A 69 4.75 9.12 -9.98
N ASP A 70 5.28 8.06 -10.59
CA ASP A 70 6.50 8.17 -11.38
C ASP A 70 6.23 8.89 -12.72
N GLU A 71 5.03 8.74 -13.31
CA GLU A 71 4.58 9.49 -14.49
C GLU A 71 4.48 11.00 -14.22
N VAL A 72 3.92 11.38 -13.05
CA VAL A 72 3.79 12.78 -12.63
C VAL A 72 5.14 13.38 -12.23
N GLY A 73 6.00 12.59 -11.57
CA GLY A 73 7.31 13.03 -11.08
C GLY A 73 8.30 13.37 -12.20
N GLN A 74 8.32 12.60 -13.28
CA GLN A 74 9.22 12.85 -14.43
C GLN A 74 8.79 14.06 -15.27
N SER A 75 7.50 14.38 -15.30
CA SER A 75 6.97 15.53 -16.02
C SER A 75 7.42 16.88 -15.42
N SER A 76 7.76 16.88 -14.13
CA SER A 76 8.21 18.09 -13.41
C SER A 76 9.70 18.38 -13.58
N SER A 77 10.53 17.37 -13.82
CA SER A 77 11.98 17.53 -13.96
C SER A 77 12.43 18.00 -15.36
N ALA A 78 11.61 17.81 -16.40
CA ALA A 78 11.91 18.33 -17.75
C ALA A 78 11.73 19.85 -17.90
N THR A 79 10.92 20.49 -17.04
CA THR A 79 10.61 21.93 -17.12
C THR A 79 11.54 22.79 -16.25
N GLY A 80 12.35 22.20 -15.38
CA GLY A 80 13.23 22.92 -14.43
C GLY A 80 14.67 23.19 -14.89
N SER A 81 15.06 22.72 -16.07
CA SER A 81 16.44 22.85 -16.61
C SER A 81 16.60 24.06 -17.57
N GLY A 82 15.85 25.13 -17.34
CA GLY A 82 15.76 26.25 -18.27
C GLY A 82 15.60 27.61 -17.60
N LEU A 83 16.34 27.88 -16.52
CA LEU A 83 16.61 29.23 -16.03
C LEU A 83 18.02 29.29 -15.43
#